data_AF-A0AAD4QQR2-F1
#
_entry.id   AF-A0AAD4QQR2-F1
#
_cell.length_a   1.000
_cell.length_b   1.000
_cell.length_c   1.000
_cell.angle_alpha   90.00
_cell.angle_beta   90.00
_cell.angle_gamma   90.00
#
_symmetry.space_group_name_H-M   'P 1'
#
loop_
_entity.id
_entity.type
_entity.pdbx_description
1 polymer ?
#
loop_
_entity_poly.entity_id
_entity_poly.type
_entity_poly.pdbx_seq_one_letter_code
_entity_poly.pdbx_strand_id
1 'polypeptide(L)'
;MSRSCPPPPKNWPNHVQYLTVPRFHTSISTNALSFLKGSSIDGVSLPPAPRSLGAIRLIIDPSHPAHGQRGLFAAKKIPARTLIIEYIGEVHSEMRPTSNYDISLHRFPMKARFVNDYRGIQPKPNAEFADRRTTGGDLRMGIWSLAEGIRKGDEIVVSYGKAWWMARSLS
;
A
#
# COMPACT_ATOMS: atom_id res chain seq x y z
N MET A 1 22.86 17.26 -5.82
CA MET A 1 21.88 17.78 -4.83
C MET A 1 20.95 16.63 -4.44
N SER A 2 21.08 16.10 -3.22
CA SER A 2 20.22 15.04 -2.72
C SER A 2 18.78 15.55 -2.61
N ARG A 3 17.83 14.91 -3.30
CA ARG A 3 16.41 15.24 -3.10
C ARG A 3 16.07 14.85 -1.66
N SER A 4 15.73 15.83 -0.82
CA SER A 4 15.25 15.57 0.53
C SER A 4 13.99 14.71 0.45
N CYS A 5 13.93 13.67 1.29
CA CYS A 5 12.74 12.83 1.38
C CYS A 5 11.57 13.73 1.83
N PRO A 6 10.41 13.71 1.14
CA PRO A 6 9.28 14.53 1.56
C PRO A 6 8.84 14.13 2.98
N PRO A 7 8.34 15.09 3.77
CA PRO A 7 7.95 14.82 5.15
C PRO A 7 6.82 13.78 5.21
N PRO A 8 6.71 13.05 6.34
CA PRO A 8 5.61 12.11 6.53
C PRO A 8 4.26 12.83 6.42
N PRO A 9 3.21 12.15 5.93
CA PRO A 9 1.90 12.74 5.85
C PRO A 9 1.31 13.03 7.24
N LYS A 10 0.33 13.94 7.30
CA LYS A 10 -0.45 14.19 8.52
C LYS A 10 -1.01 12.87 9.07
N ASN A 11 -0.94 12.70 10.40
CA ASN A 11 -1.34 11.50 11.14
C ASN A 11 -0.49 10.25 10.91
N TRP A 12 0.70 10.39 10.31
CA TRP A 12 1.70 9.32 10.26
C TRP A 12 2.21 8.97 11.68
N PRO A 13 2.40 7.69 12.03
CA PRO A 13 2.96 7.29 13.31
C PRO A 13 4.44 7.67 13.44
N ASN A 14 4.85 8.27 14.56
CA ASN A 14 6.23 8.73 14.78
C ASN A 14 7.26 7.59 14.87
N HIS A 15 6.84 6.38 15.24
CA HIS A 15 7.71 5.21 15.38
C HIS A 15 7.90 4.42 14.07
N VAL A 16 7.38 4.93 12.94
CA VAL A 16 7.44 4.24 11.65
C VAL A 16 8.18 5.11 10.65
N GLN A 17 9.21 4.56 10.02
CA GLN A 17 9.89 5.20 8.90
C GLN A 17 8.93 5.36 7.71
N TYR A 18 8.81 6.59 7.20
CA TYR A 18 8.09 6.87 5.96
C TYR A 18 9.00 6.64 4.76
N LEU A 19 8.62 5.71 3.88
CA LEU A 19 9.35 5.41 2.65
C LEU A 19 8.64 6.03 1.44
N THR A 20 9.43 6.47 0.45
CA THR A 20 8.93 6.99 -0.83
C THR A 20 9.44 6.19 -2.03
N VAL A 21 10.37 5.27 -1.79
CA VAL A 21 10.90 4.32 -2.75
C VAL A 21 10.98 2.94 -2.08
N PRO A 22 10.83 1.84 -2.84
CA PRO A 22 11.01 0.51 -2.30
C PRO A 22 12.43 0.32 -1.73
N ARG A 23 12.54 -0.47 -0.66
CA ARG A 23 13.82 -0.94 -0.15
C ARG A 23 13.98 -2.41 -0.53
N PHE A 24 15.13 -2.83 -1.02
CA PHE A 24 15.37 -4.23 -1.33
C PHE A 24 16.25 -4.83 -0.24
N HIS A 25 15.76 -5.88 0.41
CA HIS A 25 16.53 -6.63 1.40
C HIS A 25 17.58 -7.51 0.70
N THR A 26 18.66 -7.82 1.40
CA THR A 26 19.77 -8.64 0.88
C THR A 26 19.39 -10.08 0.55
N SER A 27 18.24 -10.55 1.05
CA SER A 27 17.72 -11.88 0.74
C SER A 27 17.19 -12.02 -0.70
N ILE A 28 16.94 -10.90 -1.39
CA ILE A 28 16.48 -10.91 -2.79
C ILE A 28 17.64 -11.31 -3.70
N SER A 29 17.45 -12.35 -4.52
CA SER A 29 18.45 -12.76 -5.50
C SER A 29 18.63 -11.72 -6.61
N THR A 30 19.80 -11.68 -7.23
CA THR A 30 20.09 -10.77 -8.35
C THR A 30 19.07 -10.91 -9.48
N ASN A 31 18.65 -12.14 -9.81
CA ASN A 31 17.66 -12.39 -10.86
C ASN A 31 16.29 -11.80 -10.50
N ALA A 32 15.84 -11.98 -9.26
CA ALA A 32 14.60 -11.38 -8.77
C ALA A 32 14.68 -9.85 -8.76
N LEU A 33 15.82 -9.29 -8.32
CA LEU A 33 16.04 -7.85 -8.33
C LEU A 33 16.00 -7.27 -9.76
N SER A 34 16.62 -7.93 -10.73
CA SER A 34 16.57 -7.53 -12.14
C SER A 34 15.16 -7.60 -12.71
N PHE A 35 14.40 -8.65 -12.38
CA PHE A 35 12.99 -8.74 -12.78
C PHE A 35 12.12 -7.62 -12.19
N LEU A 36 12.35 -7.30 -10.91
CA LEU A 36 11.66 -6.24 -10.18
C LEU A 36 12.00 -4.85 -10.68
N LYS A 37 13.24 -4.60 -11.09
CA LYS A 37 13.65 -3.30 -11.69
C LYS A 37 13.33 -3.21 -13.18
N GLY A 38 13.20 -4.35 -13.87
CA GLY A 38 13.11 -4.40 -15.33
C GLY A 38 14.45 -4.04 -16.00
N SER A 39 14.50 -4.14 -17.32
CA SER A 39 15.64 -3.66 -18.11
C SER A 39 15.62 -2.13 -18.11
N SER A 40 16.37 -1.48 -17.22
CA SER A 40 16.55 -0.04 -17.25
C SER A 40 17.13 0.36 -18.60
N ILE A 41 16.39 1.17 -19.38
CA ILE A 41 17.03 2.03 -20.38
C ILE A 41 17.65 3.16 -19.56
N ASP A 42 18.97 3.29 -19.62
CA ASP A 42 19.76 4.19 -18.80
C ASP A 42 19.12 5.58 -18.60
N GLY A 43 19.03 6.02 -17.34
CA GLY A 43 18.94 7.44 -16.99
C GLY A 43 17.56 8.09 -16.91
N VAL A 44 16.44 7.39 -17.19
CA VAL A 44 15.12 8.02 -16.99
C VAL A 44 14.75 7.98 -15.50
N SER A 45 14.93 9.13 -14.82
CA SER A 45 14.43 9.39 -13.47
C SER A 45 12.99 8.91 -13.33
N LEU A 46 12.75 8.02 -12.37
CA LEU A 46 11.41 7.58 -11.98
C LEU A 46 10.48 8.81 -11.88
N PRO A 47 9.31 8.81 -12.54
CA PRO A 47 8.29 9.79 -12.21
C PRO A 47 7.96 9.62 -10.72
N PRO A 48 7.85 10.72 -9.94
CA PRO A 48 7.48 10.64 -8.54
C PRO A 48 6.20 9.81 -8.39
N ALA A 49 6.14 8.95 -7.36
CA ALA A 49 4.92 8.25 -7.02
C ALA A 49 3.76 9.28 -7.02
N PRO A 50 2.65 9.01 -7.72
CA PRO A 50 1.58 9.99 -7.83
C PRO A 50 1.13 10.44 -6.44
N ARG A 51 0.78 11.72 -6.30
CA ARG A 51 0.27 12.26 -5.03
C ARG A 51 -0.92 11.40 -4.60
N SER A 52 -0.75 10.71 -3.47
CA SER A 52 -1.78 9.83 -2.93
C SER A 52 -3.14 10.54 -2.88
N LEU A 53 -4.16 9.86 -3.40
CA LEU A 53 -5.54 10.34 -3.37
C LEU A 53 -6.22 10.09 -2.00
N GLY A 54 -5.47 9.52 -1.04
CA GLY A 54 -5.93 9.16 0.29
C GLY A 54 -5.38 10.07 1.41
N ALA A 55 -6.19 10.21 2.46
CA ALA A 55 -5.86 10.87 3.71
C ALA A 55 -5.97 9.87 4.88
N ILE A 56 -5.03 9.94 5.81
CA ILE A 56 -5.01 9.07 6.99
C ILE A 56 -5.88 9.71 8.08
N ARG A 57 -6.79 8.93 8.65
CA ARG A 57 -7.67 9.36 9.75
C ARG A 57 -7.69 8.34 10.87
N LEU A 58 -7.84 8.82 12.11
CA LEU A 58 -8.15 7.96 13.25
C LEU A 58 -9.60 7.47 13.12
N ILE A 59 -9.83 6.21 13.42
CA ILE A 59 -11.15 5.59 13.43
C ILE A 59 -11.68 5.63 14.86
N ILE A 60 -12.70 6.44 15.09
CA ILE A 60 -13.32 6.67 16.41
C ILE A 60 -14.70 6.02 16.54
N ASP A 61 -15.24 5.46 15.46
CA ASP A 61 -16.51 4.76 15.49
C ASP A 61 -16.33 3.43 16.23
N PRO A 62 -17.02 3.19 17.35
CA PRO A 62 -16.87 1.98 18.15
C PRO A 62 -17.40 0.73 17.44
N SER A 63 -18.26 0.87 16.42
CA SER A 63 -18.76 -0.26 15.62
C SER A 63 -17.76 -0.72 14.55
N HIS A 64 -16.75 0.09 14.27
CA HIS A 64 -15.77 -0.19 13.23
C HIS A 64 -14.79 -1.30 13.68
N PRO A 65 -14.51 -2.34 12.85
CA PRO A 65 -13.59 -3.42 13.21
C PRO A 65 -12.17 -2.94 13.60
N ALA A 66 -11.74 -1.84 13.00
CA ALA A 66 -10.47 -1.16 13.30
C ALA A 66 -10.62 0.06 14.24
N HIS A 67 -11.61 0.08 15.13
CA HIS A 67 -11.79 1.13 16.14
C HIS A 67 -10.50 1.38 16.95
N GLY A 68 -10.13 2.64 17.14
CA GLY A 68 -8.88 3.05 17.79
C GLY A 68 -7.64 2.99 16.88
N GLN A 69 -7.76 2.43 15.67
CA GLN A 69 -6.69 2.40 14.67
C GLN A 69 -6.88 3.52 13.63
N ARG A 70 -6.19 3.41 12.50
CA ARG A 70 -6.23 4.40 11.41
C ARG A 70 -6.76 3.76 10.13
N GLY A 71 -7.52 4.54 9.36
CA GLY A 71 -8.00 4.19 8.03
C GLY A 71 -7.45 5.13 6.95
N LEU A 72 -7.48 4.69 5.69
CA LEU A 72 -7.20 5.50 4.51
C LEU A 72 -8.51 5.93 3.86
N PHE A 73 -8.73 7.24 3.75
CA PHE A 73 -9.99 7.81 3.24
C PHE A 73 -9.75 8.62 1.98
N ALA A 74 -10.69 8.57 1.04
CA ALA A 74 -10.60 9.33 -0.21
C ALA A 74 -10.64 10.85 0.06
N ALA A 75 -9.56 11.56 -0.27
CA ALA A 75 -9.47 13.01 -0.05
C ALA A 75 -10.32 13.82 -1.05
N LYS A 76 -10.64 13.22 -2.20
CA LYS A 76 -11.50 13.72 -3.27
C LYS A 76 -12.20 12.54 -3.95
N LYS A 77 -13.13 12.81 -4.87
CA LYS A 77 -13.72 11.76 -5.72
C LYS A 77 -12.59 11.08 -6.52
N ILE A 78 -12.56 9.75 -6.48
CA ILE A 78 -11.60 8.91 -7.20
C ILE A 78 -12.37 8.23 -8.34
N PRO A 79 -11.97 8.42 -9.61
CA PRO A 79 -12.60 7.74 -10.74
C PRO A 79 -12.43 6.22 -10.66
N ALA A 80 -13.18 5.50 -11.47
CA ALA A 80 -13.00 4.05 -11.63
C ALA A 80 -11.58 3.70 -12.12
N ARG A 81 -11.08 2.51 -11.77
CA ARG A 81 -9.82 1.94 -12.30
C ARG A 81 -8.62 2.88 -12.22
N THR A 82 -8.52 3.63 -11.14
CA THR A 82 -7.51 4.67 -10.94
C THR A 82 -6.53 4.26 -9.85
N LEU A 83 -5.22 4.44 -10.10
CA LEU A 83 -4.19 4.24 -9.08
C LEU A 83 -4.38 5.26 -7.96
N ILE A 84 -4.66 4.78 -6.75
CA ILE A 84 -4.90 5.58 -5.55
C ILE A 84 -3.57 5.92 -4.87
N ILE A 85 -2.76 4.89 -4.65
CA ILE A 85 -1.46 4.98 -4.00
C ILE A 85 -0.60 3.75 -4.32
N GLU A 86 0.72 3.94 -4.42
CA GLU A 86 1.66 2.82 -4.47
C GLU A 86 1.77 2.16 -3.09
N TYR A 87 1.72 0.82 -3.07
CA TYR A 87 1.96 0.04 -1.87
C TYR A 87 3.48 -0.09 -1.69
N ILE A 88 4.18 0.95 -1.24
CA ILE A 88 5.66 0.91 -1.14
C ILE A 88 6.09 0.32 0.20
N GLY A 89 7.17 -0.47 0.17
CA GLY A 89 8.05 -0.67 1.31
C GLY A 89 9.25 -1.55 0.99
N GLU A 90 9.75 -2.28 1.98
CA GLU A 90 10.78 -3.30 1.78
C GLU A 90 10.29 -4.51 0.94
N VAL A 91 11.21 -5.13 0.22
CA VAL A 91 10.99 -6.31 -0.60
C VAL A 91 12.02 -7.34 -0.16
N HIS A 92 11.56 -8.50 0.32
CA HIS A 92 12.38 -9.61 0.81
C HIS A 92 11.81 -10.96 0.38
N SER A 93 12.57 -12.02 0.60
CA SER A 93 12.25 -13.42 0.25
C SER A 93 12.19 -14.35 1.46
N GLU A 94 12.51 -13.84 2.66
CA GLU A 94 12.45 -14.60 3.92
C GLU A 94 11.02 -14.71 4.46
N MET A 95 10.71 -15.78 5.21
CA MET A 95 9.44 -15.89 5.95
C MET A 95 9.53 -15.14 7.28
N ARG A 96 8.53 -14.31 7.62
CA ARG A 96 8.51 -13.53 8.87
C ARG A 96 7.22 -13.74 9.66
N PRO A 97 7.08 -14.89 10.35
CA PRO A 97 5.81 -15.38 10.88
C PRO A 97 5.18 -14.50 11.97
N THR A 98 5.96 -13.62 12.62
CA THR A 98 5.48 -12.77 13.71
C THR A 98 4.81 -11.48 13.26
N SER A 99 4.77 -11.20 11.95
CA SER A 99 4.31 -9.90 11.47
C SER A 99 2.93 -9.96 10.80
N ASN A 100 2.04 -9.10 11.29
CA ASN A 100 0.63 -9.05 10.93
C ASN A 100 0.33 -8.47 9.54
N TYR A 101 1.38 -8.02 8.86
CA TYR A 101 1.31 -7.40 7.54
C TYR A 101 2.12 -8.20 6.51
N ASP A 102 2.42 -9.48 6.79
CA ASP A 102 3.11 -10.35 5.85
C ASP A 102 2.15 -10.81 4.77
N ILE A 103 2.41 -10.40 3.55
CA ILE A 103 1.85 -11.02 2.36
C ILE A 103 3.05 -11.56 1.58
N SER A 104 3.86 -12.43 2.20
CA SER A 104 5.14 -12.94 1.65
C SER A 104 6.02 -11.86 0.99
N LEU A 105 6.02 -10.65 1.57
CA LEU A 105 6.73 -9.45 1.10
C LEU A 105 6.51 -8.29 2.10
N HIS A 106 7.27 -8.20 3.20
CA HIS A 106 7.10 -7.09 4.14
C HIS A 106 7.64 -5.79 3.60
N ARG A 107 6.70 -4.85 3.52
CA ARG A 107 6.89 -3.48 3.11
C ARG A 107 6.80 -2.53 4.32
N PHE A 108 7.84 -1.76 4.64
CA PHE A 108 7.73 -0.59 5.54
C PHE A 108 7.03 0.59 4.83
N PRO A 109 5.92 1.15 5.34
CA PRO A 109 4.91 1.60 4.37
C PRO A 109 4.88 3.10 4.06
N MET A 110 4.20 3.42 2.96
CA MET A 110 3.50 4.68 2.73
C MET A 110 2.09 4.67 3.36
N LYS A 111 1.23 5.66 3.07
CA LYS A 111 -0.17 5.72 3.57
C LYS A 111 -1.01 4.46 3.28
N ALA A 112 -0.58 3.61 2.35
CA ALA A 112 -1.29 2.41 1.92
C ALA A 112 -1.46 1.36 3.03
N ARG A 113 -0.63 1.39 4.09
CA ARG A 113 -0.77 0.51 5.28
C ARG A 113 -2.02 0.71 6.10
N PHE A 114 -2.73 1.82 5.88
CA PHE A 114 -3.95 2.15 6.60
C PHE A 114 -5.20 1.73 5.83
N VAL A 115 -5.05 1.00 4.72
CA VAL A 115 -6.18 0.40 4.03
C VAL A 115 -6.61 -0.83 4.82
N ASN A 116 -7.90 -0.87 5.18
CA ASN A 116 -8.52 -1.93 5.96
C ASN A 116 -9.22 -2.96 5.05
N ASP A 117 -9.51 -4.15 5.61
CA ASP A 117 -10.39 -5.11 4.95
C ASP A 117 -11.83 -4.58 4.95
N TYR A 118 -12.56 -4.80 3.86
CA TYR A 118 -13.92 -4.29 3.71
C TYR A 118 -14.94 -4.90 4.68
N ARG A 119 -14.71 -6.10 5.21
CA ARG A 119 -15.68 -6.81 6.05
C ARG A 119 -15.93 -6.03 7.35
N GLY A 120 -17.21 -5.75 7.62
CA GLY A 120 -17.63 -4.93 8.77
C GLY A 120 -17.56 -3.42 8.53
N ILE A 121 -17.13 -2.97 7.34
CA ILE A 121 -17.06 -1.54 6.96
C ILE A 121 -17.98 -1.25 5.77
N GLN A 122 -17.91 -2.08 4.72
CA GLN A 122 -18.69 -1.96 3.48
C GLN A 122 -19.18 -3.34 3.02
N PRO A 123 -20.24 -3.43 2.20
CA PRO A 123 -20.74 -4.71 1.70
C PRO A 123 -19.77 -5.41 0.72
N LYS A 124 -18.91 -4.65 0.04
CA LYS A 124 -17.88 -5.14 -0.88
C LYS A 124 -16.65 -4.22 -0.84
N PRO A 125 -15.46 -4.69 -1.24
CA PRO A 125 -14.31 -3.81 -1.40
C PRO A 125 -14.59 -2.74 -2.46
N ASN A 126 -13.94 -1.58 -2.34
CA ASN A 126 -13.99 -0.50 -3.33
C ASN A 126 -12.63 -0.23 -4.00
N ALA A 127 -11.60 -0.93 -3.53
CA ALA A 127 -10.27 -0.95 -4.10
C ALA A 127 -9.66 -2.36 -4.11
N GLU A 128 -8.57 -2.55 -4.86
CA GLU A 128 -7.82 -3.80 -4.94
C GLU A 128 -6.31 -3.57 -4.98
N PHE A 129 -5.55 -4.59 -4.55
CA PHE A 129 -4.12 -4.67 -4.83
C PHE A 129 -3.92 -5.15 -6.27
N ALA A 130 -3.12 -4.41 -7.04
CA ALA A 130 -2.75 -4.84 -8.39
C ALA A 130 -1.30 -4.44 -8.70
N ASP A 131 -0.62 -5.34 -9.42
CA ASP A 131 0.71 -5.09 -9.96
C ASP A 131 0.67 -4.15 -11.15
N ARG A 132 1.74 -3.36 -11.30
CA ARG A 132 1.97 -2.43 -12.39
C ARG A 132 3.45 -2.34 -12.69
N ARG A 133 3.82 -2.34 -13.96
CA ARG A 133 5.14 -1.86 -14.39
C ARG A 133 5.12 -0.34 -14.54
N THR A 134 6.10 0.33 -13.96
CA THR A 134 6.32 1.76 -14.20
C THR A 134 6.90 1.98 -15.60
N THR A 135 6.91 3.22 -16.06
CA THR A 135 7.58 3.58 -17.32
C THR A 135 9.07 3.21 -17.31
N GLY A 136 9.71 3.19 -16.14
CA GLY A 136 11.11 2.79 -15.97
C GLY A 136 11.33 1.27 -15.88
N GLY A 137 10.28 0.46 -16.03
CA GLY A 137 10.37 -1.00 -15.97
C GLY A 137 10.10 -1.62 -14.60
N ASP A 138 10.20 -0.84 -13.51
CA ASP A 138 9.98 -1.33 -12.15
C ASP A 138 8.62 -2.00 -12.00
N LEU A 139 8.58 -3.24 -11.52
CA LEU A 139 7.37 -3.90 -11.06
C LEU A 139 7.03 -3.39 -9.66
N ARG A 140 5.87 -2.77 -9.53
CA ARG A 140 5.32 -2.24 -8.28
C ARG A 140 3.94 -2.78 -8.06
N MET A 141 3.51 -2.81 -6.81
CA MET A 141 2.10 -3.03 -6.48
C MET A 141 1.49 -1.74 -5.98
N GLY A 142 0.27 -1.49 -6.41
CA GLY A 142 -0.52 -0.32 -6.03
C GLY A 142 -1.90 -0.72 -5.55
N ILE A 143 -2.57 0.23 -4.93
CA ILE A 143 -3.98 0.14 -4.59
C ILE A 143 -4.76 0.92 -5.63
N TRP A 144 -5.72 0.27 -6.27
CA TRP A 144 -6.50 0.80 -7.38
C TRP A 144 -7.98 0.83 -7.02
N SER A 145 -8.70 1.88 -7.44
CA SER A 145 -10.16 1.89 -7.33
C SER A 145 -10.78 0.89 -8.29
N LEU A 146 -11.89 0.27 -7.87
CA LEU A 146 -12.66 -0.64 -8.70
C LEU A 146 -13.52 0.10 -9.74
N ALA A 147 -14.34 -0.65 -10.48
CA ALA A 147 -15.16 -0.14 -11.59
C ALA A 147 -16.15 0.98 -11.21
N GLU A 148 -16.57 1.06 -9.94
CA GLU A 148 -17.52 2.07 -9.46
C GLU A 148 -16.86 3.40 -9.03
N GLY A 149 -15.52 3.43 -8.92
CA GLY A 149 -14.81 4.54 -8.29
C GLY A 149 -15.11 4.67 -6.79
N ILE A 150 -14.65 5.77 -6.18
CA ILE A 150 -14.79 6.02 -4.74
C ILE A 150 -15.21 7.48 -4.51
N ARG A 151 -16.22 7.72 -3.67
CA ARG A 151 -16.66 9.09 -3.35
C ARG A 151 -15.67 9.75 -2.39
N LYS A 152 -15.64 11.08 -2.41
CA LYS A 152 -14.87 11.85 -1.42
C LYS A 152 -15.36 11.50 -0.02
N GLY A 153 -14.43 11.20 0.89
CA GLY A 153 -14.72 10.92 2.30
C GLY A 153 -14.96 9.44 2.60
N ASP A 154 -15.24 8.61 1.61
CA ASP A 154 -15.40 7.16 1.81
C ASP A 154 -14.05 6.54 2.23
N GLU A 155 -14.12 5.52 3.09
CA GLU A 155 -12.95 4.70 3.41
C GLU A 155 -12.56 3.85 2.20
N ILE A 156 -11.26 3.81 1.91
CA ILE A 156 -10.67 2.96 0.90
C ILE A 156 -10.41 1.61 1.55
N VAL A 157 -11.14 0.60 1.11
CA VAL A 157 -11.11 -0.76 1.68
C VAL A 157 -10.90 -1.80 0.58
N VAL A 158 -10.11 -2.82 0.91
CA VAL A 158 -9.74 -3.92 0.01
C VAL A 158 -10.22 -5.25 0.58
N SER A 159 -10.02 -6.34 -0.15
CA SER A 159 -10.07 -7.68 0.43
C SER A 159 -8.65 -8.11 0.79
N TYR A 160 -8.41 -8.48 2.04
CA TYR A 160 -7.13 -9.07 2.47
C TYR A 160 -6.93 -10.50 1.93
N GLY A 161 -7.99 -11.13 1.42
CA GLY A 161 -7.96 -12.49 0.90
C GLY A 161 -8.17 -13.56 1.96
N LYS A 162 -8.57 -14.76 1.51
CA LYS A 162 -8.98 -15.86 2.40
C LYS A 162 -7.84 -16.39 3.28
N ALA A 163 -6.63 -16.50 2.74
CA ALA A 163 -5.47 -17.03 3.45
C ALA A 163 -5.11 -16.18 4.68
N TRP A 164 -5.21 -14.85 4.57
CA TRP A 164 -4.94 -13.93 5.67
C TRP A 164 -5.92 -14.16 6.84
N TRP A 165 -7.21 -14.35 6.53
CA TRP A 165 -8.23 -14.63 7.54
C TRP A 165 -8.04 -16.02 8.17
N MET A 166 -7.75 -17.05 7.37
CA MET A 166 -7.51 -18.41 7.87
C MET A 166 -6.36 -18.46 8.87
N ALA A 167 -5.26 -17.75 8.61
CA ALA A 167 -4.11 -17.68 9.52
C ALA A 167 -4.44 -17.07 10.90
N ARG A 168 -5.57 -16.35 11.01
CA ARG A 168 -6.00 -15.63 12.23
C ARG A 168 -7.25 -16.20 12.86
N SER A 169 -7.93 -17.14 12.17
CA SER A 169 -9.00 -17.96 12.74
C SER A 169 -8.49 -19.20 13.46
N LEU A 170 -7.19 -19.50 13.36
CA LEU A 170 -6.53 -20.61 14.07
C LEU A 170 -6.06 -20.25 15.49
N SER A 171 -6.67 -19.25 16.12
CA SER A 171 -6.40 -18.83 17.51
C SER A 171 -7.44 -19.37 18.48
#